data_AF-A0A2A2LRE2-F1
#
_entry.id   AF-A0A2A2LRE2-F1
#
_cell.length_a   1.000
_cell.length_b   1.000
_cell.length_c   1.000
_cell.angle_alpha   90.00
_cell.angle_beta   90.00
_cell.angle_gamma   90.00
#
_symmetry.space_group_name_H-M   'P 1'
#
loop_
_entity.id
_entity.type
_entity.pdbx_description
1 polymer ?
#
loop_
_entity_poly.entity_id
_entity_poly.type
_entity_poly.pdbx_seq_one_letter_code
_entity_poly.pdbx_strand_id
1 'polypeptide(L)'
;MRSTAIAMGKHFGNLGKMYGEYRFSLAPNEQSVWKGFFKGVIVNNFKNYFVYQWHYFLPQAIGFYMLYDWANKANAQSHRKNPADYANDK
;
A
#
# COMPACT_ATOMS: atom_id res chain seq x y z
N MET A 1 -21.41 23.58 15.40
CA MET A 1 -20.51 23.68 14.22
C MET A 1 -21.01 24.82 13.34
N ARG A 2 -20.22 25.88 13.13
CA ARG A 2 -20.63 27.01 12.27
C ARG A 2 -20.49 26.58 10.81
N SER A 3 -21.60 26.51 10.08
CA SER A 3 -21.64 26.33 8.63
C SER A 3 -21.05 27.59 7.98
N THR A 4 -19.77 27.54 7.62
CA THR A 4 -19.14 28.61 6.85
C THR A 4 -19.60 28.54 5.39
N ALA A 5 -19.57 29.66 4.67
CA ALA A 5 -19.93 29.71 3.24
C ALA A 5 -19.13 28.70 2.38
N ILE A 6 -17.94 28.31 2.82
CA ILE A 6 -17.11 27.25 2.22
C ILE A 6 -17.80 25.87 2.29
N ALA A 7 -18.54 25.59 3.36
CA ALA A 7 -19.32 24.35 3.48
C ALA A 7 -20.57 24.34 2.59
N MET A 8 -21.13 25.52 2.29
CA MET A 8 -22.34 25.71 1.47
C MET A 8 -22.04 25.93 -0.03
N GLY A 9 -20.78 26.23 -0.38
CA GLY A 9 -20.31 26.50 -1.74
C GLY A 9 -19.70 25.30 -2.46
N LYS A 10 -20.09 24.06 -2.12
CA LYS A 10 -19.54 22.83 -2.70
C LYS A 10 -20.15 22.46 -4.07
N HIS A 11 -20.61 23.45 -4.83
CA HIS A 11 -21.20 23.26 -6.15
C HIS A 11 -20.28 23.82 -7.23
N PHE A 12 -20.31 23.21 -8.42
CA PHE A 12 -19.62 23.73 -9.59
C PHE A 12 -19.99 25.21 -9.81
N GLY A 13 -18.99 26.06 -9.94
CA GLY A 13 -19.14 27.53 -9.99
C GLY A 13 -18.68 28.26 -8.72
N ASN A 14 -18.71 27.61 -7.55
CA ASN A 14 -18.31 28.20 -6.26
C ASN A 14 -17.05 27.54 -5.63
N LEU A 15 -16.33 26.72 -6.39
CA LEU A 15 -15.20 25.91 -5.91
C LEU A 15 -13.94 26.73 -5.61
N GLY A 16 -13.71 27.82 -6.34
CA GLY A 16 -12.52 28.64 -6.18
C GLY A 16 -12.34 29.63 -7.33
N LYS A 17 -11.50 30.65 -7.12
CA LYS A 17 -11.11 31.60 -8.16
C LYS A 17 -9.82 31.11 -8.81
N MET A 18 -9.86 30.80 -10.09
CA MET A 18 -8.69 30.40 -10.91
C MET A 18 -8.60 31.33 -12.11
N TYR A 19 -7.41 31.84 -12.41
CA TYR A 19 -7.18 32.79 -13.50
C TYR A 19 -5.98 32.32 -14.33
N GLY A 20 -6.05 32.49 -15.65
CA GLY A 20 -4.91 32.25 -16.56
C GLY A 20 -4.61 30.78 -16.90
N GLU A 21 -5.49 29.83 -16.58
CA GLU A 21 -5.31 28.43 -16.97
C GLU A 21 -6.07 28.12 -18.26
N TYR A 22 -5.36 27.59 -19.26
CA TYR A 22 -5.93 27.07 -20.50
C TYR A 22 -5.78 25.55 -20.52
N ARG A 23 -6.88 24.82 -20.71
CA ARG A 23 -6.89 23.35 -20.79
C ARG A 23 -7.30 22.94 -22.20
N PHE A 24 -6.49 22.12 -22.83
CA PHE A 24 -6.76 21.54 -24.14
C PHE A 24 -7.03 20.06 -23.99
N SER A 25 -8.10 19.58 -24.62
CA SER A 25 -8.48 18.18 -24.64
C SER A 25 -9.01 17.81 -26.02
N LEU A 26 -8.65 16.64 -26.51
CA LEU A 26 -9.22 16.06 -27.73
C LEU A 26 -10.57 15.42 -27.41
N ALA A 27 -11.48 15.37 -28.40
CA ALA A 27 -12.74 14.68 -28.23
C ALA A 27 -12.51 13.15 -28.05
N PRO A 28 -13.34 12.43 -27.28
CA PRO A 28 -13.10 11.01 -26.98
C PRO A 28 -13.03 10.10 -28.20
N ASN A 29 -13.76 10.44 -29.27
CA ASN A 29 -13.75 9.72 -30.56
C ASN A 29 -12.43 9.88 -31.35
N GLU A 30 -11.63 10.90 -31.04
CA GLU A 30 -10.32 11.14 -31.68
C GLU A 30 -9.17 10.49 -30.89
N GLN A 31 -9.44 9.99 -29.69
CA GLN A 31 -8.46 9.37 -28.83
C GLN A 31 -8.46 7.85 -28.97
N SER A 32 -7.28 7.23 -28.94
CA SER A 32 -7.16 5.78 -28.80
C SER A 32 -7.21 5.39 -27.33
N VAL A 33 -8.19 4.54 -26.97
CA VAL A 33 -8.43 4.07 -25.59
C VAL A 33 -7.22 3.35 -24.99
N TRP A 34 -6.49 2.59 -25.81
CA TRP A 34 -5.38 1.74 -25.37
C TRP A 34 -4.00 2.37 -25.61
N LYS A 35 -3.94 3.67 -25.93
CA LYS A 35 -2.67 4.35 -26.20
C LYS A 35 -1.74 4.24 -25.00
N GLY A 36 -0.61 3.55 -25.19
CA GLY A 36 0.39 3.37 -24.14
C GLY A 36 0.01 2.40 -23.03
N PHE A 37 -0.96 1.49 -23.25
CA PHE A 37 -1.45 0.55 -22.24
C PHE A 37 -0.33 -0.19 -21.49
N PHE A 38 0.59 -0.86 -22.21
CA PHE A 38 1.68 -1.60 -21.58
C PHE A 38 2.59 -0.73 -20.71
N LYS A 39 2.96 0.46 -21.20
CA LYS A 39 3.81 1.40 -20.45
C LYS A 39 3.09 1.95 -19.22
N GLY A 40 1.83 2.36 -19.38
CA GLY A 40 1.04 2.96 -18.30
C GLY A 40 0.61 1.95 -17.25
N VAL A 41 0.10 0.80 -17.67
CA VAL A 41 -0.54 -0.17 -16.77
C VAL A 41 0.46 -1.17 -16.21
N ILE A 42 1.46 -1.61 -16.96
CA ILE A 42 2.41 -2.62 -16.47
C ILE A 42 3.66 -1.93 -15.95
N VAL A 43 4.37 -1.19 -16.80
CA VAL A 43 5.68 -0.63 -16.43
C VAL A 43 5.56 0.41 -15.32
N ASN A 44 4.68 1.39 -15.47
CA ASN A 44 4.55 2.44 -14.47
C ASN A 44 3.96 1.92 -13.14
N ASN A 45 2.95 1.04 -13.17
CA ASN A 45 2.42 0.46 -11.93
C ASN A 45 3.47 -0.40 -11.22
N PHE A 46 4.18 -1.27 -11.94
CA PHE A 46 5.24 -2.07 -11.35
C PHE A 46 6.30 -1.16 -10.70
N LYS A 47 6.74 -0.13 -11.41
CA LYS A 47 7.71 0.84 -10.89
C LYS A 47 7.18 1.57 -9.64
N ASN A 48 5.92 1.98 -9.64
CA ASN A 48 5.31 2.65 -8.49
C ASN A 48 5.25 1.73 -7.25
N TYR A 49 4.72 0.52 -7.39
CA TYR A 49 4.52 -0.37 -6.26
C TYR A 49 5.81 -1.06 -5.79
N PHE A 50 6.59 -1.60 -6.73
CA PHE A 50 7.74 -2.46 -6.40
C PHE A 50 9.07 -1.72 -6.35
N VAL A 51 9.24 -0.61 -7.09
CA VAL A 51 10.52 0.14 -7.05
C VAL A 51 10.45 1.26 -6.02
N TYR A 52 9.33 2.00 -5.96
CA TYR A 52 9.23 3.16 -5.08
C TYR A 52 8.62 2.85 -3.71
N GLN A 53 7.66 1.93 -3.63
CA GLN A 53 6.89 1.70 -2.41
C GLN A 53 7.23 0.41 -1.65
N TRP A 54 8.18 -0.39 -2.12
CA TRP A 54 8.47 -1.70 -1.51
C TRP A 54 8.83 -1.61 -0.02
N HIS A 55 9.54 -0.55 0.38
CA HIS A 55 9.96 -0.31 1.75
C HIS A 55 8.79 -0.13 2.73
N TYR A 56 7.58 0.19 2.24
CA TYR A 56 6.40 0.36 3.09
C TYR A 56 5.75 -0.96 3.49
N PHE A 57 6.02 -2.07 2.79
CA PHE A 57 5.37 -3.35 3.06
C PHE A 57 6.33 -4.54 3.21
N LEU A 58 7.44 -4.57 2.47
CA LEU A 58 8.38 -5.70 2.52
C LEU A 58 9.04 -5.87 3.89
N PRO A 59 9.60 -4.82 4.54
CA PRO A 59 10.24 -4.99 5.83
C PRO A 59 9.28 -5.53 6.91
N GLN A 60 8.03 -5.06 6.92
CA GLN A 60 7.03 -5.56 7.87
C GLN A 60 6.66 -7.01 7.55
N ALA A 61 6.43 -7.35 6.28
CA ALA A 61 6.10 -8.71 5.87
C ALA A 61 7.21 -9.71 6.26
N ILE A 62 8.47 -9.36 6.00
CA ILE A 62 9.62 -10.18 6.37
C ILE A 62 9.73 -10.29 7.90
N GLY A 63 9.60 -9.18 8.63
CA GLY A 63 9.67 -9.17 10.09
C GLY A 63 8.61 -10.06 10.73
N PHE A 64 7.36 -9.97 10.26
CA PHE A 64 6.28 -10.82 10.75
C PHE A 64 6.48 -12.30 10.40
N TYR A 65 6.98 -12.60 9.22
CA TYR A 65 7.28 -13.98 8.84
C TYR A 65 8.38 -14.59 9.73
N MET A 66 9.46 -13.84 9.99
CA MET A 66 10.54 -14.28 10.88
C MET A 66 10.02 -14.52 12.31
N LEU A 67 9.17 -13.62 12.82
CA LEU A 67 8.55 -13.76 14.12
C LEU A 67 7.66 -15.01 14.19
N TYR A 68 6.85 -15.24 13.15
CA TYR A 68 5.98 -16.40 13.04
C TYR A 68 6.79 -17.72 13.04
N ASP A 69 7.83 -17.80 12.22
CA ASP A 69 8.69 -18.99 12.14
C ASP A 69 9.40 -19.26 13.47
N TRP A 70 9.95 -18.22 14.10
CA TRP A 70 10.56 -18.34 15.43
C TRP A 70 9.57 -18.82 16.48
N ALA A 71 8.37 -18.23 16.54
CA ALA A 71 7.37 -18.59 17.54
C ALA A 71 6.95 -20.07 17.41
N ASN A 72 6.76 -20.57 16.20
CA ASN A 72 6.43 -21.98 15.96
C ASN A 72 7.58 -22.91 16.37
N LYS A 73 8.82 -22.56 16.03
CA LYS A 73 10.00 -23.34 16.41
C LYS A 73 10.21 -23.37 17.92
N ALA A 74 10.09 -22.22 18.57
CA ALA A 74 10.22 -22.08 20.02
C ALA A 74 9.13 -22.85 20.77
N ASN A 75 7.88 -22.78 20.30
CA ASN A 75 6.77 -23.57 20.84
C ASN A 75 7.02 -25.09 20.68
N ALA A 76 7.43 -25.53 19.49
CA ALA A 76 7.74 -26.94 19.26
C ALA A 76 8.93 -27.43 20.12
N GLN A 77 9.91 -26.56 20.41
CA GLN A 77 11.03 -26.86 21.30
C GLN A 77 10.60 -26.90 22.77
N SER A 78 9.77 -25.96 23.23
CA SER A 78 9.33 -25.91 24.63
C SER A 78 8.45 -27.09 25.02
N HIS A 79 7.73 -27.68 24.07
CA HIS A 79 6.95 -28.90 24.31
C HIS A 79 7.80 -30.18 24.30
N ARG A 80 9.08 -30.12 23.93
CA ARG A 80 9.98 -31.28 24.03
C ARG A 80 10.47 -31.42 25.46
N LYS A 81 10.44 -32.65 25.95
CA LYS A 81 11.04 -33.01 27.24
C LYS A 81 12.54 -32.74 27.21
N ASN A 82 13.07 -32.09 28.24
CA ASN A 82 14.51 -31.91 28.40
C ASN A 82 15.11 -33.14 29.11
N PRO A 83 16.00 -33.92 28.47
CA PRO A 83 16.60 -35.09 29.09
C PRO A 83 17.39 -34.78 30.37
N ALA A 84 17.92 -33.56 30.49
CA ALA A 84 18.68 -33.14 31.67
C ALA A 84 17.81 -33.03 32.94
N ASP A 85 16.51 -32.77 32.79
CA ASP A 85 15.60 -32.64 33.94
C ASP A 85 15.34 -33.99 34.63
N TYR A 86 15.58 -35.11 33.94
CA TYR A 86 15.38 -36.47 34.46
C TYR A 86 16.69 -37.19 34.81
N ALA A 87 17.84 -36.52 34.67
CA ALA A 87 19.15 -37.15 34.87
C ALA A 87 19.43 -37.55 36.33
N ASN A 88 18.74 -36.93 37.29
CA ASN A 88 18.87 -37.19 38.74
C ASN A 88 17.58 -37.72 39.37
N ASP A 89 16.57 -38.06 38.56
CA ASP A 89 15.32 -38.65 39.06
C ASP A 89 15.59 -40.14 39.32
N LYS A 90 15.50 -40.56 40.59
CA LYS A 90 15.72 -41.94 41.06
C LYS A 90 14.40 -42.55 41.51
#